data_AF-A0A4V2SMF3-F1
#
_entry.id   AF-A0A4V2SMF3-F1
#
_cell.length_a   1.000
_cell.length_b   1.000
_cell.length_c   1.000
_cell.angle_alpha   90.00
_cell.angle_beta   90.00
_cell.angle_gamma   90.00
#
_symmetry.space_group_name_H-M   'P 1'
#
loop_
_entity.id
_entity.type
_entity.pdbx_description
1 polymer ?
#
loop_
_entity_poly.entity_id
_entity_poly.type
_entity_poly.pdbx_seq_one_letter_code
_entity_poly.pdbx_strand_id
1 'polypeptide(L)'
;MTFSEINQPNPLNERRKEGMVSLKKEWNNLYSENDHHALALINDGDLEFPTLYVLREDIKEKKCQHLLIERNQLALHHIENILHETNLGIAEHKHFSDQHYVILSSFRWMLDTGAAASLNNGYIKVIDGAVIQMLLTYQQNIAKDVVDLIFRRKRSHQQSHYLLCALQENADPNCLFYIANYLLSNNQNDVLFAAKLLHFIPGMAHAATKPEAVALFEGWMEDNHRYLVYTGETSDVSPMPRPYKVNLAAKYLGKPVSLEDGESLQSLSNKEKERWQQFSQLTDGTKEQLASLSAHYRQNHRNEWYEWMASPLEQHIALLDKGGIT
;
A
#
# COMPACT_ATOMS: atom_id res chain seq x y z
N MET A 1 33.97 13.57 -28.24
CA MET A 1 33.67 14.70 -27.33
C MET A 1 32.73 14.20 -26.28
N THR A 2 33.21 14.16 -25.04
CA THR A 2 32.49 13.74 -23.84
C THR A 2 31.66 14.90 -23.30
N PHE A 3 30.35 14.74 -23.26
CA PHE A 3 29.48 15.50 -22.37
C PHE A 3 28.70 14.50 -21.51
N SER A 4 29.35 14.01 -20.46
CA SER A 4 28.63 13.65 -19.25
C SER A 4 28.46 14.96 -18.47
N GLU A 5 27.33 15.64 -18.67
CA GLU A 5 26.88 16.64 -17.70
C GLU A 5 26.71 15.89 -16.38
N ILE A 6 27.67 16.07 -15.48
CA ILE A 6 27.52 15.68 -14.09
C ILE A 6 26.41 16.61 -13.60
N ASN A 7 25.18 16.12 -13.48
CA ASN A 7 24.08 16.85 -12.82
C ASN A 7 24.60 17.28 -11.46
N GLN A 8 24.91 18.56 -11.32
CA GLN A 8 25.29 19.10 -10.03
C GLN A 8 24.02 19.14 -9.17
N PRO A 9 24.08 18.61 -7.94
CA PRO A 9 22.92 18.63 -7.07
C PRO A 9 22.51 20.07 -6.81
N ASN A 10 21.20 20.31 -6.76
CA ASN A 10 20.65 21.63 -6.48
C ASN A 10 21.26 22.21 -5.18
N PRO A 11 21.85 23.42 -5.21
CA PRO A 11 22.59 23.96 -4.06
C PRO A 11 21.71 24.19 -2.82
N LEU A 12 20.40 24.41 -3.00
CA LEU A 12 19.47 24.54 -1.89
C LEU A 12 19.27 23.19 -1.16
N ASN A 13 19.34 22.05 -1.88
CA ASN A 13 19.28 20.73 -1.25
C ASN A 13 20.52 20.47 -0.38
N GLU A 14 21.71 20.83 -0.85
CA GLU A 14 22.94 20.70 -0.06
C GLU A 14 22.88 21.60 1.17
N ARG A 15 22.45 22.86 0.99
CA ARG A 15 22.31 23.79 2.12
C ARG A 15 21.28 23.32 3.14
N ARG A 16 20.21 22.65 2.72
CA ARG A 16 19.24 22.01 3.63
C ARG A 16 19.92 20.98 4.55
N LYS A 17 20.87 20.20 4.04
CA LYS A 17 21.59 19.17 4.82
C LYS A 17 22.45 19.79 5.93
N GLU A 18 22.92 21.02 5.75
CA GLU A 18 23.62 21.80 6.78
C GLU A 18 22.69 22.34 7.88
N GLY A 19 21.38 22.42 7.61
CA GLY A 19 20.34 22.78 8.57
C GLY A 19 19.33 23.79 8.07
N MET A 20 18.12 23.78 8.65
CA MET A 20 17.00 24.63 8.22
C MET A 20 17.30 26.13 8.31
N VAL A 21 18.02 26.55 9.35
CA VAL A 21 18.42 27.96 9.53
C VAL A 21 19.39 28.40 8.44
N SER A 22 20.35 27.53 8.09
CA SER A 22 21.33 27.78 7.04
C SER A 22 20.63 27.94 5.69
N LEU A 23 19.70 27.03 5.37
CA LEU A 23 18.88 27.09 4.17
C LEU A 23 18.06 28.39 4.07
N LYS A 24 17.35 28.77 5.14
CA LYS A 24 16.55 30.01 5.14
C LYS A 24 17.43 31.25 4.96
N LYS A 25 18.60 31.29 5.61
CA LYS A 25 19.56 32.39 5.45
C LYS A 25 20.05 32.50 4.00
N GLU A 26 20.47 31.37 3.42
CA GLU A 26 20.92 31.30 2.03
C GLU A 26 19.83 31.76 1.06
N TRP A 27 18.61 31.24 1.21
CA TRP A 27 17.47 31.64 0.40
C TRP A 27 17.21 33.15 0.45
N ASN A 28 17.23 33.74 1.66
CA ASN A 28 17.02 35.16 1.83
C ASN A 28 18.11 36.01 1.19
N ASN A 29 19.37 35.59 1.31
CA ASN A 29 20.50 36.26 0.64
C ASN A 29 20.34 36.18 -0.88
N LEU A 30 20.17 34.98 -1.44
CA LEU A 30 19.99 34.76 -2.88
C LEU A 30 18.84 35.59 -3.44
N TYR A 31 17.68 35.58 -2.76
CA TYR A 31 16.51 36.33 -3.21
C TYR A 31 16.72 37.85 -3.15
N SER A 32 17.48 38.34 -2.15
CA SER A 32 17.80 39.77 -2.03
C SER A 32 18.83 40.25 -3.06
N GLU A 33 19.77 39.39 -3.44
CA GLU A 33 20.82 39.70 -4.41
C GLU A 33 20.31 39.55 -5.86
N ASN A 34 19.57 38.48 -6.14
CA ASN A 34 19.04 38.17 -7.46
C ASN A 34 17.82 37.25 -7.35
N ASP A 35 16.63 37.85 -7.34
CA ASP A 35 15.35 37.16 -7.25
C ASP A 35 15.12 36.18 -8.40
N HIS A 36 15.49 36.53 -9.63
CA HIS A 36 15.40 35.63 -10.79
C HIS A 36 16.24 34.37 -10.61
N HIS A 37 17.46 34.50 -10.08
CA HIS A 37 18.33 33.36 -9.81
C HIS A 37 17.78 32.48 -8.68
N ALA A 38 17.31 33.08 -7.60
CA ALA A 38 16.65 32.35 -6.51
C ALA A 38 15.41 31.59 -7.02
N LEU A 39 14.59 32.23 -7.85
CA LEU A 39 13.43 31.61 -8.49
C LEU A 39 13.81 30.47 -9.44
N ALA A 40 14.92 30.60 -10.18
CA ALA A 40 15.43 29.52 -11.02
C ALA A 40 15.84 28.31 -10.17
N LEU A 41 16.53 28.52 -9.05
CA LEU A 41 16.97 27.44 -8.15
C LEU A 41 15.82 26.70 -7.48
N ILE A 42 14.74 27.40 -7.11
CA ILE A 42 13.58 26.74 -6.52
C ILE A 42 12.73 26.03 -7.59
N ASN A 43 12.72 26.51 -8.83
CA ASN A 43 12.01 25.88 -9.95
C ASN A 43 12.79 24.79 -10.65
N ASP A 44 14.02 24.55 -10.22
CA ASP A 44 14.90 23.53 -10.74
C ASP A 44 14.31 22.12 -10.57
N GLY A 45 14.51 21.28 -11.59
CA GLY A 45 13.98 19.91 -11.64
C GLY A 45 14.49 19.02 -10.52
N ASP A 46 15.72 19.24 -10.07
CA ASP A 46 16.42 18.44 -9.06
C ASP A 46 16.16 18.95 -7.63
N LEU A 47 15.33 19.98 -7.43
CA LEU A 47 14.91 20.40 -6.08
C LEU A 47 14.21 19.22 -5.38
N GLU A 48 14.59 18.95 -4.12
CA GLU A 48 13.94 17.96 -3.28
C GLU A 48 12.75 18.56 -2.52
N PHE A 49 11.68 17.79 -2.34
CA PHE A 49 10.49 18.24 -1.62
C PHE A 49 10.77 18.75 -0.18
N PRO A 50 11.61 18.10 0.64
CA PRO A 50 12.02 18.63 1.95
C PRO A 50 12.52 20.07 1.89
N THR A 51 13.23 20.46 0.83
CA THR A 51 13.77 21.82 0.65
C THR A 51 12.64 22.81 0.41
N LEU A 52 11.72 22.50 -0.51
CA LEU A 52 10.53 23.31 -0.77
C LEU A 52 9.69 23.49 0.52
N TYR A 53 9.49 22.42 1.28
CA TYR A 53 8.70 22.45 2.51
C TYR A 53 9.29 23.38 3.57
N VAL A 54 10.62 23.43 3.73
CA VAL A 54 11.27 24.33 4.70
C VAL A 54 11.11 25.80 4.29
N LEU A 55 11.18 26.09 2.98
CA LEU A 55 11.11 27.44 2.43
C LEU A 55 9.68 27.97 2.24
N ARG A 56 8.64 27.14 2.42
CA ARG A 56 7.24 27.50 2.13
C ARG A 56 6.78 28.84 2.73
N GLU A 57 7.17 29.14 3.98
CA GLU A 57 6.77 30.39 4.64
C GLU A 57 7.51 31.58 4.02
N ASP A 58 8.81 31.45 3.72
CA ASP A 58 9.60 32.50 3.09
C ASP A 58 9.07 32.81 1.67
N ILE A 59 8.66 31.79 0.91
CA ILE A 59 8.01 31.94 -0.40
C ILE A 59 6.68 32.71 -0.24
N LYS A 60 5.92 32.40 0.83
CA LYS A 60 4.64 33.04 1.12
C LYS A 60 4.78 34.50 1.52
N GLU A 61 5.75 34.81 2.37
CA GLU A 61 6.10 36.18 2.75
C GLU A 61 6.55 37.01 1.54
N LYS A 62 7.33 36.41 0.62
CA LYS A 62 7.79 37.05 -0.61
C LYS A 62 6.73 37.12 -1.72
N LYS A 63 5.56 36.49 -1.52
CA LYS A 63 4.42 36.46 -2.46
C LYS A 63 4.79 35.93 -3.85
N CYS A 64 5.76 35.02 -3.94
CA CYS A 64 6.29 34.51 -5.21
C CYS A 64 5.78 33.11 -5.60
N GLN A 65 4.75 32.56 -4.92
CA GLN A 65 4.19 31.24 -5.22
C GLN A 65 3.73 31.11 -6.68
N HIS A 66 3.10 32.16 -7.21
CA HIS A 66 2.56 32.19 -8.58
C HIS A 66 3.66 32.15 -9.66
N LEU A 67 4.92 32.39 -9.30
CA LEU A 67 6.08 32.32 -10.19
C LEU A 67 6.75 30.94 -10.18
N LEU A 68 6.25 30.02 -9.35
CA LEU A 68 6.79 28.67 -9.27
C LEU A 68 6.28 27.78 -10.40
N ILE A 69 7.01 26.73 -10.74
CA ILE A 69 6.52 25.69 -11.65
C ILE A 69 5.32 24.95 -11.04
N GLU A 70 4.48 24.34 -11.90
CA GLU A 70 3.22 23.72 -11.48
C GLU A 70 3.41 22.66 -10.39
N ARG A 71 4.46 21.83 -10.48
CA ARG A 71 4.84 20.83 -9.46
C ARG A 71 4.95 21.45 -8.07
N ASN A 72 5.71 22.55 -7.97
CA ASN A 72 5.99 23.21 -6.71
C ASN A 72 4.76 23.96 -6.20
N GLN A 73 4.01 24.61 -7.09
CA GLN A 73 2.74 25.24 -6.72
C GLN A 73 1.80 24.20 -6.13
N LEU A 74 1.62 23.06 -6.78
CA LEU A 74 0.75 21.97 -6.34
C LEU A 74 1.18 21.43 -4.97
N ALA A 75 2.48 21.20 -4.78
CA ALA A 75 3.00 20.77 -3.49
C ALA A 75 2.73 21.78 -2.37
N LEU A 76 2.84 23.09 -2.63
CA LEU A 76 2.48 24.14 -1.66
C LEU A 76 0.97 24.14 -1.35
N HIS A 77 0.11 24.00 -2.36
CA HIS A 77 -1.33 23.87 -2.16
C HIS A 77 -1.68 22.64 -1.32
N HIS A 78 -1.08 21.49 -1.61
CA HIS A 78 -1.26 20.27 -0.83
C HIS A 78 -0.79 20.43 0.62
N ILE A 79 0.32 21.13 0.86
CA ILE A 79 0.77 21.47 2.21
C ILE A 79 -0.32 22.28 2.95
N GLU A 80 -0.85 23.33 2.34
CA GLU A 80 -1.88 24.18 2.96
C GLU A 80 -3.19 23.41 3.19
N ASN A 81 -3.59 22.53 2.28
CA ASN A 81 -4.77 21.67 2.45
C ASN A 81 -4.64 20.75 3.66
N ILE A 82 -3.49 20.08 3.80
CA ILE A 82 -3.26 19.13 4.90
C ILE A 82 -3.05 19.84 6.25
N LEU A 83 -2.36 20.99 6.26
CA LEU A 83 -2.03 21.68 7.52
C LEU A 83 -3.16 22.59 8.02
N HIS A 84 -4.02 23.07 7.13
CA HIS A 84 -5.07 24.05 7.46
C HIS A 84 -6.49 23.60 7.09
N GLU A 85 -6.67 22.34 6.66
CA GLU A 85 -7.97 21.78 6.25
C GLU A 85 -8.67 22.66 5.19
N THR A 86 -7.89 23.22 4.28
CA THR A 86 -8.39 24.08 3.21
C THR A 86 -8.71 23.26 1.95
N ASN A 87 -9.66 23.71 1.13
CA ASN A 87 -10.00 23.12 -0.16
C ASN A 87 -9.30 23.86 -1.32
N LEU A 88 -8.00 24.14 -1.19
CA LEU A 88 -7.22 24.90 -2.17
C LEU A 88 -6.40 23.93 -3.03
N GLY A 89 -6.87 23.48 -4.19
CA GLY A 89 -6.01 22.57 -4.96
C GLY A 89 -6.42 22.14 -6.36
N ILE A 90 -7.67 22.33 -6.75
CA ILE A 90 -8.12 22.00 -8.12
C ILE A 90 -8.35 23.32 -8.84
N ALA A 91 -7.53 23.61 -9.86
CA ALA A 91 -7.75 24.77 -10.70
C ALA A 91 -9.04 24.52 -11.51
N GLU A 92 -10.07 25.33 -11.31
CA GLU A 92 -11.40 25.17 -11.93
C GLU A 92 -11.38 25.23 -13.48
N HIS A 93 -10.26 25.65 -14.08
CA HIS A 93 -10.15 25.96 -15.52
C HIS A 93 -9.19 25.07 -16.32
N LYS A 94 -8.57 24.04 -15.73
CA LYS A 94 -7.66 23.13 -16.47
C LYS A 94 -8.36 21.82 -16.86
N HIS A 95 -7.98 21.22 -17.99
CA HIS A 95 -8.49 19.92 -18.42
C HIS A 95 -8.08 18.82 -17.43
N PHE A 96 -8.99 17.90 -17.12
CA PHE A 96 -8.81 16.87 -16.09
C PHE A 96 -7.55 16.00 -16.29
N SER A 97 -7.25 15.61 -17.53
CA SER A 97 -6.06 14.78 -17.85
C SER A 97 -4.74 15.44 -17.48
N ASP A 98 -4.65 16.75 -17.74
CA ASP A 98 -3.41 17.50 -17.55
C ASP A 98 -3.18 17.77 -16.06
N GLN A 99 -4.26 17.99 -15.32
CA GLN A 99 -4.22 18.05 -13.86
C GLN A 99 -3.80 16.71 -13.27
N HIS A 100 -4.35 15.60 -13.76
CA HIS A 100 -4.07 14.27 -13.23
C HIS A 100 -2.58 13.90 -13.33
N TYR A 101 -1.94 14.11 -14.48
CA TYR A 101 -0.51 13.81 -14.64
C TYR A 101 0.37 14.68 -13.72
N VAL A 102 0.08 15.98 -13.64
CA VAL A 102 0.86 16.90 -12.79
C VAL A 102 0.68 16.58 -11.31
N ILE A 103 -0.54 16.24 -10.86
CA ILE A 103 -0.80 15.78 -9.49
C ILE A 103 0.01 14.54 -9.16
N LEU A 104 -0.08 13.50 -9.98
CA LEU A 104 0.59 12.23 -9.73
C LEU A 104 2.12 12.37 -9.75
N SER A 105 2.67 13.07 -10.74
CA SER A 105 4.11 13.30 -10.82
C SER A 105 4.62 14.15 -9.65
N SER A 106 3.83 15.10 -9.16
CA SER A 106 4.15 15.91 -7.98
C SER A 106 4.13 15.06 -6.69
N PHE A 107 3.07 14.28 -6.47
CA PHE A 107 2.98 13.40 -5.31
C PHE A 107 4.04 12.30 -5.33
N ARG A 108 4.37 11.77 -6.51
CA ARG A 108 5.46 10.82 -6.69
C ARG A 108 6.80 11.47 -6.31
N TRP A 109 7.08 12.67 -6.81
CA TRP A 109 8.29 13.42 -6.45
C TRP A 109 8.37 13.71 -4.93
N MET A 110 7.25 14.06 -4.30
CA MET A 110 7.17 14.27 -2.85
C MET A 110 7.50 12.99 -2.08
N LEU A 111 6.98 11.83 -2.51
CA LEU A 111 7.30 10.53 -1.93
C LEU A 111 8.79 10.18 -2.13
N ASP A 112 9.28 10.23 -3.36
CA ASP A 112 10.63 9.79 -3.73
C ASP A 112 11.71 10.61 -3.02
N THR A 113 11.57 11.94 -2.98
CA THR A 113 12.56 12.84 -2.38
C THR A 113 12.31 13.12 -0.90
N GLY A 114 11.06 12.91 -0.44
CA GLY A 114 10.64 13.36 0.88
C GLY A 114 10.48 12.27 1.94
N ALA A 115 10.32 11.01 1.56
CA ALA A 115 9.96 9.94 2.48
C ALA A 115 11.05 9.51 3.47
N ALA A 116 12.31 9.86 3.21
CA ALA A 116 13.41 9.61 4.13
C ALA A 116 13.59 10.74 5.16
N ALA A 117 13.04 11.93 4.89
CA ALA A 117 13.20 13.10 5.76
C ALA A 117 12.19 13.08 6.92
N SER A 118 12.59 13.65 8.05
CA SER A 118 11.74 13.82 9.24
C SER A 118 11.90 15.23 9.79
N LEU A 119 11.14 16.18 9.24
CA LEU A 119 11.29 17.59 9.62
C LEU A 119 10.44 17.95 10.85
N ASN A 120 9.14 17.65 10.80
CA ASN A 120 8.20 17.83 11.91
C ASN A 120 6.93 16.99 11.66
N ASN A 121 6.00 16.97 12.62
CA ASN A 121 4.75 16.21 12.50
C ASN A 121 3.88 16.67 11.32
N GLY A 122 3.88 17.97 10.99
CA GLY A 122 3.17 18.49 9.82
C GLY A 122 3.71 17.92 8.51
N TYR A 123 5.04 17.83 8.39
CA TYR A 123 5.71 17.27 7.22
C TYR A 123 5.33 15.80 7.00
N ILE A 124 5.31 15.01 8.08
CA ILE A 124 4.87 13.61 8.05
C ILE A 124 3.44 13.50 7.53
N LYS A 125 2.52 14.33 8.04
CA LYS A 125 1.13 14.35 7.58
C LYS A 125 1.00 14.72 6.10
N VAL A 126 1.81 15.67 5.62
CA VAL A 126 1.79 16.09 4.21
C VAL A 126 2.24 14.96 3.28
N ILE A 127 3.31 14.25 3.64
CA ILE A 127 3.74 13.05 2.91
C ILE A 127 2.64 11.99 2.93
N ASP A 128 2.01 11.76 4.10
CA ASP A 128 0.92 10.78 4.23
C ASP A 128 -0.27 11.14 3.34
N GLY A 129 -0.67 12.41 3.33
CA GLY A 129 -1.75 12.88 2.47
C GLY A 129 -1.46 12.61 0.99
N ALA A 130 -0.23 12.87 0.53
CA ALA A 130 0.13 12.61 -0.87
C ALA A 130 0.10 11.11 -1.20
N VAL A 131 0.62 10.27 -0.31
CA VAL A 131 0.62 8.81 -0.45
C VAL A 131 -0.80 8.23 -0.43
N ILE A 132 -1.64 8.67 0.50
CA ILE A 132 -3.03 8.23 0.64
C ILE A 132 -3.83 8.61 -0.60
N GLN A 133 -3.66 9.83 -1.12
CA GLN A 133 -4.31 10.25 -2.37
C GLN A 133 -3.86 9.40 -3.56
N MET A 134 -2.55 9.17 -3.71
CA MET A 134 -2.04 8.28 -4.76
C MET A 134 -2.63 6.87 -4.67
N LEU A 135 -2.71 6.32 -3.45
CA LEU A 135 -3.16 4.95 -3.22
C LEU A 135 -4.68 4.80 -3.37
N LEU A 136 -5.49 5.58 -2.65
CA LEU A 136 -6.93 5.38 -2.56
C LEU A 136 -7.73 6.17 -3.59
N THR A 137 -7.28 7.39 -3.95
CA THR A 137 -8.00 8.25 -4.90
C THR A 137 -7.60 7.98 -6.34
N TYR A 138 -6.29 7.87 -6.59
CA TYR A 138 -5.76 7.65 -7.94
C TYR A 138 -5.35 6.21 -8.23
N GLN A 139 -5.52 5.28 -7.27
CA GLN A 139 -5.28 3.84 -7.43
C GLN A 139 -3.93 3.51 -8.06
N GLN A 140 -2.89 4.27 -7.68
CA GLN A 140 -1.54 4.05 -8.16
C GLN A 140 -0.94 2.81 -7.51
N ASN A 141 -0.21 2.02 -8.30
CA ASN A 141 0.50 0.84 -7.81
C ASN A 141 1.79 1.24 -7.05
N ILE A 142 1.61 1.74 -5.83
CA ILE A 142 2.69 2.18 -4.93
C ILE A 142 2.72 1.38 -3.61
N ALA A 143 1.95 0.30 -3.50
CA ALA A 143 1.80 -0.47 -2.25
C ALA A 143 3.14 -0.90 -1.65
N LYS A 144 4.12 -1.28 -2.49
CA LYS A 144 5.48 -1.59 -2.04
C LYS A 144 6.16 -0.39 -1.37
N ASP A 145 6.10 0.79 -1.99
CA ASP A 145 6.72 2.00 -1.46
C ASP A 145 6.06 2.43 -0.13
N VAL A 146 4.74 2.23 -0.01
CA VAL A 146 3.99 2.47 1.23
C VAL A 146 4.43 1.51 2.33
N VAL A 147 4.56 0.22 2.04
CA VAL A 147 5.10 -0.77 3.00
C VAL A 147 6.51 -0.37 3.43
N ASP A 148 7.40 -0.04 2.49
CA ASP A 148 8.76 0.38 2.79
C ASP A 148 8.80 1.62 3.71
N LEU A 149 7.91 2.59 3.46
CA LEU A 149 7.75 3.78 4.29
C LEU A 149 7.22 3.45 5.69
N ILE A 150 6.22 2.59 5.81
CA ILE A 150 5.67 2.14 7.10
C ILE A 150 6.78 1.52 7.94
N PHE A 151 7.53 0.57 7.40
CA PHE A 151 8.61 -0.11 8.13
C PHE A 151 9.75 0.84 8.49
N ARG A 152 10.16 1.73 7.58
CA ARG A 152 11.14 2.78 7.89
C ARG A 152 10.71 3.62 9.08
N ARG A 153 9.45 4.06 9.10
CA ARG A 153 8.90 4.86 10.20
C ARG A 153 8.78 4.09 11.50
N LYS A 154 8.43 2.80 11.46
CA LYS A 154 8.43 1.95 12.66
C LYS A 154 9.80 1.89 13.31
N ARG A 155 10.87 1.74 12.52
CA ARG A 155 12.26 1.75 13.03
C ARG A 155 12.64 3.07 13.68
N SER A 156 12.13 4.19 13.15
CA SER A 156 12.39 5.54 13.66
C SER A 156 11.34 6.05 14.66
N HIS A 157 10.45 5.18 15.17
CA HIS A 157 9.36 5.54 16.08
C HIS A 157 8.44 6.67 15.59
N GLN A 158 8.26 6.79 14.28
CA GLN A 158 7.39 7.79 13.65
C GLN A 158 5.98 7.25 13.43
N GLN A 159 5.01 8.16 13.34
CA GLN A 159 3.61 7.83 13.07
C GLN A 159 3.45 7.20 11.68
N SER A 160 2.76 6.06 11.64
CA SER A 160 2.51 5.24 10.43
C SER A 160 1.07 4.73 10.37
N HIS A 161 0.23 5.16 11.31
CA HIS A 161 -1.14 4.66 11.49
C HIS A 161 -2.00 4.86 10.24
N TYR A 162 -2.10 6.09 9.74
CA TYR A 162 -2.90 6.40 8.56
C TYR A 162 -2.40 5.72 7.28
N LEU A 163 -1.09 5.55 7.13
CA LEU A 163 -0.52 4.77 6.02
C LEU A 163 -0.91 3.30 6.10
N LEU A 164 -0.93 2.72 7.31
CA LEU A 164 -1.33 1.33 7.50
C LEU A 164 -2.82 1.13 7.20
N CYS A 165 -3.67 2.04 7.67
CA CYS A 165 -5.10 2.01 7.34
C CYS A 165 -5.31 2.14 5.83
N ALA A 166 -4.68 3.12 5.16
CA ALA A 166 -4.80 3.27 3.72
C ALA A 166 -4.29 2.06 2.93
N LEU A 167 -3.21 1.41 3.38
CA LEU A 167 -2.73 0.17 2.77
C LEU A 167 -3.76 -0.97 2.87
N GLN A 168 -4.50 -1.04 3.98
CA GLN A 168 -5.56 -2.03 4.20
C GLN A 168 -6.80 -1.69 3.38
N GLU A 169 -7.20 -0.41 3.34
CA GLU A 169 -8.35 0.10 2.57
C GLU A 169 -8.17 -0.01 1.06
N ASN A 170 -6.93 -0.05 0.57
CA ASN A 170 -6.64 -0.28 -0.85
C ASN A 170 -7.14 -1.64 -1.36
N ALA A 171 -7.48 -2.57 -0.46
CA ALA A 171 -8.06 -3.88 -0.78
C ALA A 171 -7.28 -4.74 -1.79
N ASP A 172 -5.99 -4.46 -1.99
CA ASP A 172 -5.09 -5.22 -2.86
C ASP A 172 -4.26 -6.23 -2.02
N PRO A 173 -4.51 -7.55 -2.13
CA PRO A 173 -3.80 -8.56 -1.35
C PRO A 173 -2.31 -8.66 -1.73
N ASN A 174 -1.87 -8.06 -2.83
CA ASN A 174 -0.45 -8.04 -3.18
C ASN A 174 0.41 -7.32 -2.13
N CYS A 175 -0.18 -6.42 -1.34
CA CYS A 175 0.51 -5.78 -0.24
C CYS A 175 1.04 -6.78 0.80
N LEU A 176 0.42 -7.94 0.93
CA LEU A 176 0.84 -9.01 1.83
C LEU A 176 2.21 -9.57 1.45
N PHE A 177 2.52 -9.70 0.15
CA PHE A 177 3.85 -10.13 -0.30
C PHE A 177 4.94 -9.13 0.08
N TYR A 178 4.65 -7.82 -0.03
CA TYR A 178 5.59 -6.79 0.38
C TYR A 178 5.83 -6.80 1.90
N ILE A 179 4.79 -7.06 2.69
CA ILE A 179 4.92 -7.22 4.15
C ILE A 179 5.73 -8.48 4.48
N ALA A 180 5.47 -9.60 3.79
CA ALA A 180 6.14 -10.87 4.04
C ALA A 180 7.67 -10.80 3.83
N ASN A 181 8.16 -9.96 2.93
CA ASN A 181 9.59 -9.71 2.75
C ASN A 181 10.30 -9.27 4.05
N TYR A 182 9.58 -8.63 4.98
CA TYR A 182 10.12 -8.21 6.26
C TYR A 182 10.23 -9.33 7.31
N LEU A 183 9.61 -10.50 7.08
CA LEU A 183 9.81 -11.69 7.93
C LEU A 183 11.27 -12.17 7.91
N LEU A 184 11.99 -11.90 6.82
CA LEU A 184 13.41 -12.21 6.65
C LEU A 184 14.35 -11.05 7.05
N SER A 185 13.81 -9.92 7.54
CA SER A 185 14.63 -8.76 7.90
C SER A 185 15.67 -9.12 8.98
N ASN A 186 16.86 -8.51 8.88
CA ASN A 186 17.88 -8.58 9.93
C ASN A 186 17.49 -7.79 11.19
N ASN A 187 16.52 -6.89 11.09
CA ASN A 187 16.00 -6.15 12.23
C ASN A 187 14.82 -6.92 12.87
N GLN A 188 14.99 -7.33 14.13
CA GLN A 188 13.99 -8.10 14.86
C GLN A 188 12.65 -7.35 15.01
N ASN A 189 12.67 -6.02 15.12
CA ASN A 189 11.43 -5.24 15.23
C ASN A 189 10.61 -5.30 13.95
N ASP A 190 11.27 -5.34 12.78
CA ASP A 190 10.56 -5.53 11.51
C ASP A 190 9.90 -6.91 11.46
N VAL A 191 10.63 -7.96 11.85
CA VAL A 191 10.12 -9.34 11.82
C VAL A 191 8.88 -9.47 12.71
N LEU A 192 8.95 -8.94 13.94
CA LEU A 192 7.81 -8.93 14.86
C LEU A 192 6.63 -8.13 14.32
N PHE A 193 6.90 -6.98 13.68
CA PHE A 193 5.84 -6.16 13.11
C PHE A 193 5.19 -6.80 11.89
N ALA A 194 5.98 -7.41 10.99
CA ALA A 194 5.46 -8.17 9.85
C ALA A 194 4.62 -9.36 10.30
N ALA A 195 5.10 -10.14 11.27
CA ALA A 195 4.35 -11.26 11.85
C ALA A 195 3.04 -10.78 12.49
N LYS A 196 3.05 -9.62 13.16
CA LYS A 196 1.83 -9.00 13.69
C LYS A 196 0.84 -8.62 12.57
N LEU A 197 1.31 -8.04 11.47
CA LEU A 197 0.42 -7.67 10.36
C LEU A 197 -0.16 -8.90 9.65
N LEU A 198 0.59 -10.01 9.62
CA LEU A 198 0.20 -11.28 8.98
C LEU A 198 -0.46 -12.27 9.94
N HIS A 199 -0.76 -11.88 11.19
CA HIS A 199 -1.25 -12.79 12.23
C HIS A 199 -2.59 -13.46 11.92
N PHE A 200 -3.37 -12.90 10.98
CA PHE A 200 -4.65 -13.48 10.54
C PHE A 200 -4.48 -14.75 9.71
N ILE A 201 -3.26 -15.00 9.20
CA ILE A 201 -2.89 -16.22 8.48
C ILE A 201 -2.68 -17.35 9.50
N PRO A 202 -3.36 -18.50 9.35
CA PRO A 202 -3.21 -19.64 10.26
C PRO A 202 -1.76 -20.09 10.42
N GLY A 203 -1.37 -20.42 11.65
CA GLY A 203 -0.02 -20.92 11.95
C GLY A 203 1.06 -19.85 12.12
N MET A 204 0.90 -18.64 11.56
CA MET A 204 1.92 -17.59 11.61
C MET A 204 2.36 -17.21 13.03
N ALA A 205 1.44 -17.19 13.99
CA ALA A 205 1.75 -16.86 15.39
C ALA A 205 2.62 -17.92 16.10
N HIS A 206 2.71 -19.13 15.55
CA HIS A 206 3.44 -20.26 16.14
C HIS A 206 4.75 -20.58 15.41
N ALA A 207 5.07 -19.85 14.34
CA ALA A 207 6.31 -20.06 13.60
C ALA A 207 7.53 -19.85 14.52
N ALA A 208 8.36 -20.89 14.68
CA ALA A 208 9.52 -20.85 15.55
C ALA A 208 10.73 -20.16 14.88
N THR A 209 10.78 -20.18 13.55
CA THR A 209 11.89 -19.62 12.78
C THR A 209 11.42 -18.72 11.64
N LYS A 210 12.30 -17.81 11.16
CA LYS A 210 11.99 -16.95 10.00
C LYS A 210 11.68 -17.76 8.73
N PRO A 211 12.47 -18.81 8.37
CA PRO A 211 12.16 -19.63 7.20
C PRO A 211 10.80 -20.34 7.32
N GLU A 212 10.45 -20.81 8.52
CA GLU A 212 9.14 -21.42 8.78
C GLU A 212 7.99 -20.42 8.60
N ALA A 213 8.13 -19.19 9.12
CA ALA A 213 7.14 -18.14 8.93
C ALA A 213 6.92 -17.80 7.45
N VAL A 214 8.01 -17.76 6.66
CA VAL A 214 7.92 -17.55 5.21
C VAL A 214 7.24 -18.72 4.52
N ALA A 215 7.61 -19.96 4.83
CA ALA A 215 6.99 -21.14 4.23
C ALA A 215 5.49 -21.23 4.53
N LEU A 216 5.08 -20.90 5.76
CA LEU A 216 3.66 -20.82 6.14
C LEU A 216 2.92 -19.75 5.33
N PHE A 217 3.52 -18.57 5.18
CA PHE A 217 2.95 -17.49 4.38
C PHE A 217 2.82 -17.89 2.90
N GLU A 218 3.89 -18.41 2.30
CA GLU A 218 3.94 -18.79 0.89
C GLU A 218 2.92 -19.89 0.58
N GLY A 219 2.88 -20.96 1.38
CA GLY A 219 1.90 -22.03 1.22
C GLY A 219 0.47 -21.54 1.36
N TRP A 220 0.21 -20.68 2.36
CA TRP A 220 -1.14 -20.10 2.51
C TRP A 220 -1.53 -19.20 1.34
N MET A 221 -0.61 -18.38 0.83
CA MET A 221 -0.89 -17.52 -0.33
C MET A 221 -1.10 -18.33 -1.60
N GLU A 222 -0.29 -19.35 -1.86
CA GLU A 222 -0.45 -20.25 -3.00
C GLU A 222 -1.85 -20.89 -3.03
N ASP A 223 -2.31 -21.36 -1.87
CA ASP A 223 -3.61 -22.02 -1.71
C ASP A 223 -4.81 -21.07 -1.76
N ASN A 224 -4.64 -19.82 -1.30
CA ASN A 224 -5.78 -18.96 -0.97
C ASN A 224 -5.88 -17.66 -1.76
N HIS A 225 -4.81 -17.19 -2.43
CA HIS A 225 -4.75 -15.86 -3.06
C HIS A 225 -5.95 -15.57 -3.98
N ARG A 226 -6.41 -16.55 -4.78
CA ARG A 226 -7.53 -16.40 -5.73
C ARG A 226 -8.91 -16.39 -5.08
N TYR A 227 -8.98 -16.69 -3.80
CA TYR A 227 -10.20 -16.83 -3.03
C TYR A 227 -10.30 -15.79 -1.91
N LEU A 228 -9.39 -14.82 -1.87
CA LEU A 228 -9.40 -13.75 -0.87
C LEU A 228 -10.53 -12.78 -1.14
N VAL A 229 -11.14 -12.30 -0.05
CA VAL A 229 -12.16 -11.26 -0.03
C VAL A 229 -11.76 -10.26 1.03
N TYR A 230 -11.80 -8.98 0.68
CA TYR A 230 -11.56 -7.89 1.62
C TYR A 230 -12.69 -7.85 2.66
N THR A 231 -12.34 -7.70 3.93
CA THR A 231 -13.32 -7.74 5.03
C THR A 231 -13.82 -6.36 5.43
N GLY A 232 -13.16 -5.29 4.99
CA GLY A 232 -13.37 -3.94 5.52
C GLY A 232 -12.63 -3.67 6.83
N GLU A 233 -11.94 -4.65 7.41
CA GLU A 233 -11.23 -4.45 8.68
C GLU A 233 -9.91 -3.70 8.48
N THR A 234 -9.77 -2.59 9.21
CA THR A 234 -8.55 -1.79 9.26
C THR A 234 -8.07 -1.62 10.70
N SER A 235 -6.88 -1.06 10.84
CA SER A 235 -6.27 -0.76 12.14
C SER A 235 -6.99 0.35 12.91
N ASP A 236 -7.93 1.07 12.28
CA ASP A 236 -8.85 2.00 12.95
C ASP A 236 -10.01 1.26 13.63
N VAL A 237 -10.44 0.13 13.07
CA VAL A 237 -11.59 -0.64 13.57
C VAL A 237 -11.17 -1.67 14.61
N SER A 238 -10.00 -2.31 14.42
CA SER A 238 -9.50 -3.39 15.28
C SER A 238 -8.00 -3.27 15.56
N PRO A 239 -7.52 -3.54 16.79
CA PRO A 239 -6.08 -3.55 17.09
C PRO A 239 -5.32 -4.71 16.42
N MET A 240 -6.06 -5.72 15.94
CA MET A 240 -5.58 -6.90 15.24
C MET A 240 -6.52 -7.18 14.07
N PRO A 241 -6.47 -6.35 13.01
CA PRO A 241 -7.42 -6.45 11.91
C PRO A 241 -7.17 -7.70 11.08
N ARG A 242 -8.25 -8.26 10.54
CA ARG A 242 -8.21 -9.35 9.56
C ARG A 242 -8.62 -8.80 8.20
N PRO A 243 -7.74 -8.12 7.46
CA PRO A 243 -8.12 -7.38 6.25
C PRO A 243 -8.67 -8.31 5.15
N TYR A 244 -8.28 -9.59 5.15
CA TYR A 244 -8.75 -10.57 4.18
C TYR A 244 -9.29 -11.81 4.87
N LYS A 245 -10.30 -12.42 4.22
CA LYS A 245 -10.79 -13.76 4.53
C LYS A 245 -10.83 -14.62 3.28
N VAL A 246 -10.80 -15.93 3.45
CA VAL A 246 -10.95 -16.89 2.35
C VAL A 246 -12.43 -17.15 2.10
N ASN A 247 -12.88 -17.00 0.87
CA ASN A 247 -14.19 -17.48 0.45
C ASN A 247 -14.15 -19.01 0.28
N LEU A 248 -14.52 -19.73 1.34
CA LEU A 248 -14.46 -21.20 1.39
C LEU A 248 -15.34 -21.87 0.32
N ALA A 249 -16.51 -21.29 0.01
CA ALA A 249 -17.39 -21.82 -1.02
C ALA A 249 -16.75 -21.72 -2.41
N ALA A 250 -16.10 -20.59 -2.69
CA ALA A 250 -15.35 -20.40 -3.92
C ALA A 250 -14.13 -21.30 -4.00
N LYS A 251 -13.37 -21.42 -2.91
CA LYS A 251 -12.23 -22.34 -2.80
C LYS A 251 -12.67 -23.79 -3.05
N TYR A 252 -13.78 -24.20 -2.46
CA TYR A 252 -14.37 -25.52 -2.66
C TYR A 252 -14.78 -25.78 -4.12
N LEU A 253 -15.34 -24.80 -4.84
CA LEU A 253 -15.60 -24.94 -6.29
C LEU A 253 -14.37 -24.66 -7.17
N GLY A 254 -13.27 -24.22 -6.57
CA GLY A 254 -12.11 -23.60 -7.19
C GLY A 254 -12.48 -22.51 -8.21
N LYS A 255 -13.38 -21.62 -7.83
CA LYS A 255 -13.76 -20.46 -8.64
C LYS A 255 -13.10 -19.22 -8.04
N PRO A 256 -12.33 -18.44 -8.82
CA PRO A 256 -11.77 -17.20 -8.31
C PRO A 256 -12.90 -16.20 -8.01
N VAL A 257 -12.68 -15.34 -7.01
CA VAL A 257 -13.68 -14.35 -6.58
C VAL A 257 -13.17 -12.92 -6.75
N SER A 258 -14.13 -12.00 -6.85
CA SER A 258 -13.90 -10.59 -6.70
C SER A 258 -13.50 -10.28 -5.25
N LEU A 259 -12.54 -9.37 -5.09
CA LEU A 259 -12.04 -8.96 -3.78
C LEU A 259 -13.07 -8.14 -2.99
N GLU A 260 -13.99 -7.46 -3.68
CA GLU A 260 -14.92 -6.48 -3.09
C GLU A 260 -16.15 -7.15 -2.48
N ASP A 261 -16.82 -8.02 -3.25
CA ASP A 261 -18.11 -8.62 -2.89
C ASP A 261 -18.00 -10.13 -2.62
N GLY A 262 -16.85 -10.75 -2.96
CA GLY A 262 -16.66 -12.19 -2.88
C GLY A 262 -17.48 -12.97 -3.90
N GLU A 263 -18.06 -12.32 -4.92
CA GLU A 263 -18.75 -12.98 -6.01
C GLU A 263 -17.76 -13.70 -6.93
N SER A 264 -18.22 -14.79 -7.55
CA SER A 264 -17.40 -15.54 -8.50
C SER A 264 -17.12 -14.71 -9.75
N LEU A 265 -15.85 -14.53 -10.10
CA LEU A 265 -15.44 -13.87 -11.36
C LEU A 265 -15.84 -14.68 -12.60
N GLN A 266 -16.19 -15.94 -12.40
CA GLN A 266 -16.71 -16.83 -13.44
C GLN A 266 -18.19 -17.09 -13.22
N SER A 267 -18.98 -17.09 -14.30
CA SER A 267 -20.39 -17.46 -14.20
C SER A 267 -20.53 -18.89 -13.66
N LEU A 268 -21.35 -19.03 -12.63
CA LEU A 268 -21.72 -20.32 -12.06
C LEU A 268 -22.90 -20.92 -12.82
N SER A 269 -22.79 -22.19 -13.20
CA SER A 269 -23.92 -23.01 -13.68
C SER A 269 -24.97 -23.19 -12.58
N ASN A 270 -26.19 -23.62 -12.95
CA ASN A 270 -27.26 -23.87 -11.97
C ASN A 270 -26.84 -24.91 -10.91
N LYS A 271 -26.14 -25.97 -11.34
CA LYS A 271 -25.60 -26.99 -10.41
C LYS A 271 -24.55 -26.41 -9.46
N GLU A 272 -23.67 -25.55 -9.94
CA GLU A 272 -22.66 -24.88 -9.10
C GLU A 272 -23.30 -23.90 -8.11
N LYS A 273 -24.37 -23.18 -8.52
CA LYS A 273 -25.14 -22.31 -7.62
C LYS A 273 -25.84 -23.10 -6.52
N GLU A 274 -26.52 -24.19 -6.87
CA GLU A 274 -27.13 -25.11 -5.90
C GLU A 274 -26.07 -25.66 -4.95
N ARG A 275 -24.93 -26.10 -5.47
CA ARG A 275 -23.83 -26.62 -4.66
C ARG A 275 -23.24 -25.57 -3.73
N TRP A 276 -23.07 -24.33 -4.20
CA TRP A 276 -22.63 -23.21 -3.38
C TRP A 276 -23.57 -22.99 -2.20
N GLN A 277 -24.88 -22.94 -2.46
CA GLN A 277 -25.90 -22.74 -1.42
C GLN A 277 -25.89 -23.88 -0.40
N GLN A 278 -25.85 -25.14 -0.85
CA GLN A 278 -25.75 -26.30 0.02
C GLN A 278 -24.48 -26.26 0.89
N PHE A 279 -23.34 -25.94 0.29
CA PHE A 279 -22.07 -25.78 1.00
C PHE A 279 -22.13 -24.65 2.05
N SER A 280 -22.79 -23.53 1.73
CA SER A 280 -22.95 -22.41 2.68
C SER A 280 -23.72 -22.78 3.95
N GLN A 281 -24.55 -23.83 3.93
CA GLN A 281 -25.30 -24.31 5.09
C GLN A 281 -24.48 -25.23 6.01
N LEU A 282 -23.29 -25.67 5.60
CA LEU A 282 -22.43 -26.52 6.42
C LEU A 282 -21.84 -25.75 7.61
N THR A 283 -21.35 -26.48 8.62
CA THR A 283 -20.59 -25.88 9.73
C THR A 283 -19.24 -25.37 9.24
N ASP A 284 -18.67 -24.37 9.92
CA ASP A 284 -17.41 -23.75 9.49
C ASP A 284 -16.25 -24.75 9.44
N GLY A 285 -16.16 -25.65 10.43
CA GLY A 285 -15.14 -26.71 10.43
C GLY A 285 -15.25 -27.65 9.22
N THR A 286 -16.47 -28.07 8.86
CA THR A 286 -16.67 -28.91 7.67
C THR A 286 -16.37 -28.14 6.38
N LYS A 287 -16.74 -26.86 6.30
CA LYS A 287 -16.42 -26.00 5.15
C LYS A 287 -14.90 -25.89 4.94
N GLU A 288 -14.15 -25.63 6.01
CA GLU A 288 -12.69 -25.51 5.96
C GLU A 288 -12.03 -26.81 5.48
N GLN A 289 -12.44 -27.95 6.03
CA GLN A 289 -11.93 -29.27 5.65
C GLN A 289 -12.24 -29.60 4.19
N LEU A 290 -13.51 -29.44 3.76
CA LEU A 290 -13.92 -29.72 2.39
C LEU A 290 -13.27 -28.77 1.37
N ALA A 291 -13.15 -27.48 1.69
CA ALA A 291 -12.51 -26.51 0.80
C ALA A 291 -11.02 -26.82 0.63
N SER A 292 -10.34 -27.24 1.70
CA SER A 292 -8.93 -27.63 1.66
C SER A 292 -8.73 -28.92 0.88
N LEU A 293 -9.55 -29.94 1.13
CA LEU A 293 -9.53 -31.21 0.39
C LEU A 293 -9.80 -30.99 -1.10
N SER A 294 -10.82 -30.19 -1.44
CA SER A 294 -11.15 -29.83 -2.82
C SER A 294 -9.99 -29.15 -3.53
N ALA A 295 -9.38 -28.14 -2.89
CA ALA A 295 -8.25 -27.42 -3.45
C ALA A 295 -7.06 -28.36 -3.71
N HIS A 296 -6.76 -29.25 -2.75
CA HIS A 296 -5.70 -30.25 -2.89
C HIS A 296 -5.96 -31.20 -4.06
N TYR A 297 -7.17 -31.78 -4.16
CA TYR A 297 -7.56 -32.63 -5.29
C TYR A 297 -7.44 -31.89 -6.62
N ARG A 298 -7.86 -30.63 -6.66
CA ARG A 298 -7.79 -29.84 -7.89
C ARG A 298 -6.37 -29.57 -8.36
N GLN A 299 -5.45 -29.31 -7.44
CA GLN A 299 -4.05 -29.03 -7.72
C GLN A 299 -3.30 -30.30 -8.17
N ASN A 300 -3.53 -31.42 -7.49
CA ASN A 300 -2.74 -32.65 -7.68
C ASN A 300 -3.41 -33.69 -8.58
N HIS A 301 -4.75 -33.75 -8.58
CA HIS A 301 -5.56 -34.81 -9.19
C HIS A 301 -6.77 -34.25 -9.96
N ARG A 302 -6.51 -33.37 -10.93
CA ARG A 302 -7.57 -32.58 -11.59
C ARG A 302 -8.72 -33.39 -12.20
N ASN A 303 -8.45 -34.57 -12.77
CA ASN A 303 -9.49 -35.42 -13.35
C ASN A 303 -10.38 -36.03 -12.26
N GLU A 304 -9.77 -36.57 -11.20
CA GLU A 304 -10.48 -37.10 -10.04
C GLU A 304 -11.30 -36.01 -9.35
N TRP A 305 -10.78 -34.77 -9.32
CA TRP A 305 -11.53 -33.62 -8.81
C TRP A 305 -12.83 -33.38 -9.60
N TYR A 306 -12.82 -33.49 -10.93
CA TYR A 306 -14.04 -33.33 -11.73
C TYR A 306 -15.06 -34.43 -11.46
N GLU A 307 -14.62 -35.69 -11.33
CA GLU A 307 -15.47 -36.82 -11.00
C GLU A 307 -16.07 -36.68 -9.59
N TRP A 308 -15.23 -36.30 -8.63
CA TRP A 308 -15.65 -36.00 -7.27
C TRP A 308 -16.68 -34.87 -7.26
N MET A 309 -16.39 -33.74 -7.91
CA MET A 309 -17.32 -32.60 -7.99
C MET A 309 -18.67 -32.92 -8.69
N ALA A 310 -18.74 -33.97 -9.50
CA ALA A 310 -19.99 -34.46 -10.08
C ALA A 310 -20.85 -35.25 -9.08
N SER A 311 -20.27 -35.68 -7.96
CA SER A 311 -20.93 -36.48 -6.92
C SER A 311 -21.76 -35.61 -5.95
N PRO A 312 -22.76 -36.18 -5.24
CA PRO A 312 -23.54 -35.47 -4.22
C PRO A 312 -22.69 -34.99 -3.03
N LEU A 313 -23.07 -33.87 -2.41
CA LEU A 313 -22.30 -33.24 -1.33
C LEU A 313 -22.19 -34.15 -0.10
N GLU A 314 -23.21 -34.96 0.15
CA GLU A 314 -23.28 -35.92 1.24
C GLU A 314 -22.13 -36.95 1.15
N GLN A 315 -21.74 -37.32 -0.08
CA GLN A 315 -20.61 -38.23 -0.29
C GLN A 315 -19.28 -37.55 0.03
N HIS A 316 -19.18 -36.24 -0.19
CA HIS A 316 -17.98 -35.47 0.13
C HIS A 316 -17.80 -35.36 1.65
N ILE A 317 -18.90 -35.13 2.37
CA ILE A 317 -18.92 -35.09 3.84
C ILE A 317 -18.56 -36.47 4.41
N ALA A 318 -19.13 -37.55 3.86
CA ALA A 318 -18.85 -38.91 4.33
C ALA A 318 -17.37 -39.33 4.16
N LEU A 319 -16.64 -38.72 3.22
CA LEU A 319 -15.19 -38.94 3.07
C LEU A 319 -14.38 -38.32 4.22
N LEU A 320 -14.85 -37.21 4.79
CA LEU A 320 -14.22 -36.60 5.97
C LEU A 320 -14.40 -37.47 7.21
N ASP A 321 -15.61 -38.00 7.43
CA ASP A 321 -15.93 -38.84 8.59
C ASP A 321 -15.18 -40.18 8.62
N LYS A 322 -14.73 -40.66 7.45
CA LYS A 322 -13.95 -41.90 7.33
C LYS A 322 -12.45 -41.72 7.55
N GLY A 323 -11.99 -40.53 7.98
CA GLY A 323 -10.58 -40.26 8.26
C GLY A 323 -9.72 -40.06 7.01
N GLY A 324 -10.25 -39.33 6.02
CA GLY A 324 -9.59 -39.12 4.74
C GLY A 324 -8.28 -38.32 4.81
N ILE A 325 -7.18 -39.07 4.67
CA ILE A 325 -5.87 -38.72 4.07
C ILE A 325 -5.07 -37.60 4.78
N THR A 326 -4.09 -38.03 5.59
CA THR A 326 -2.91 -37.25 5.99
C THR A 326 -1.91 -37.12 4.86
#